data_AF-A0A0Q8WKY9-F1
#
_entry.id   AF-A0A0Q8WKY9-F1
#
_cell.length_a   1.000
_cell.length_b   1.000
_cell.length_c   1.000
_cell.angle_alpha   90.00
_cell.angle_beta   90.00
_cell.angle_gamma   90.00
#
_symmetry.space_group_name_H-M   'P 1'
#
loop_
_entity.id
_entity.type
_entity.pdbx_description
1 polymer ?
#
loop_
_entity_poly.entity_id
_entity_poly.type
_entity_poly.pdbx_seq_one_letter_code
_entity_poly.pdbx_strand_id
1 'polypeptide(L)'
;MNDSADISVSADAGEAVSLETAFALAADDARLLTEVGFLAAGAGDAARAETIFNALRRLRPAAAYPLIGLTVACLNAGRAPDAVALLESAAMADPGERALLDAWRGFALQLAGRNGESRRLLEAVAQGQGDGATLARGLLGLPAQDA
;
A
#
# COMPACT_ATOMS: atom_id res chain seq x y z
N MET A 1 61.49 -21.16 29.05
CA MET A 1 61.71 -19.76 29.47
C MET A 1 60.57 -18.97 28.86
N ASN A 2 59.68 -18.54 29.74
CA ASN A 2 58.44 -17.82 29.45
C ASN A 2 58.78 -16.48 28.76
N ASP A 3 58.04 -16.07 27.74
CA ASP A 3 57.31 -14.81 27.86
C ASP A 3 56.12 -14.73 26.90
N SER A 4 55.05 -14.17 27.45
CA SER A 4 53.71 -14.12 26.91
C SER A 4 53.55 -12.92 25.98
N ALA A 5 52.82 -13.10 24.88
CA ALA A 5 52.08 -12.03 24.23
C ALA A 5 50.88 -12.64 23.49
N ASP A 6 49.91 -13.06 24.30
CA ASP A 6 48.51 -13.11 23.95
C ASP A 6 48.06 -11.69 23.58
N ILE A 7 47.77 -11.47 22.31
CA ILE A 7 46.92 -10.35 21.87
C ILE A 7 45.88 -10.95 20.94
N SER A 8 44.89 -11.53 21.61
CA SER A 8 43.52 -11.74 21.15
C SER A 8 43.13 -10.75 20.04
N VAL A 9 43.01 -11.25 18.81
CA VAL A 9 42.28 -10.58 17.74
C VAL A 9 40.82 -10.55 18.17
N SER A 10 40.44 -9.47 18.84
CA SER A 10 39.04 -9.17 19.12
C SER A 10 38.35 -8.98 17.77
N ALA A 11 37.50 -9.96 17.44
CA ALA A 11 36.39 -9.79 16.54
C ALA A 11 35.47 -8.70 17.12
N ASP A 12 35.79 -7.44 16.82
CA ASP A 12 34.85 -6.33 16.95
C ASP A 12 34.13 -6.27 15.60
N ALA A 13 33.13 -7.14 15.48
CA ALA A 13 31.74 -6.75 15.70
C ALA A 13 31.31 -5.86 14.54
N GLY A 14 30.59 -6.52 13.61
CA GLY A 14 30.00 -5.89 12.45
C GLY A 14 29.46 -4.54 12.82
N GLU A 15 29.97 -3.53 12.11
CA GLU A 15 29.57 -2.13 12.17
C GLU A 15 28.09 -2.08 12.51
N ALA A 16 27.84 -1.82 13.79
CA ALA A 16 26.52 -1.86 14.36
C ALA A 16 25.78 -0.70 13.69
N VAL A 17 25.10 -1.01 12.58
CA VAL A 17 24.02 -0.19 12.09
C VAL A 17 23.07 -0.09 13.26
N SER A 18 23.11 1.06 13.95
CA SER A 18 22.25 1.34 15.07
C SER A 18 20.83 0.91 14.70
N LEU A 19 20.26 0.01 15.50
CA LEU A 19 18.97 -0.63 15.20
C LEU A 19 17.85 0.41 15.06
N GLU A 20 17.99 1.59 15.67
CA GLU A 20 17.09 2.73 15.49
C GLU A 20 17.21 3.46 14.13
N THR A 21 18.32 3.27 13.40
CA THR A 21 18.58 3.89 12.07
C THR A 21 18.18 2.97 10.92
N ALA A 22 17.78 1.72 11.18
CA ALA A 22 17.20 0.81 10.18
C ALA A 22 15.71 1.15 9.91
N PHE A 23 15.51 2.40 9.52
CA PHE A 23 14.56 2.83 8.50
C PHE A 23 13.09 2.96 8.92
N ALA A 24 12.82 3.75 9.96
CA ALA A 24 11.64 4.62 9.86
C ALA A 24 11.97 5.69 8.81
N LEU A 25 11.70 5.40 7.55
CA LEU A 25 11.79 6.40 6.48
C LEU A 25 11.06 7.67 6.93
N ALA A 26 11.65 8.86 6.75
CA ALA A 26 10.96 10.09 7.12
C ALA A 26 9.62 10.16 6.35
N ALA A 27 8.61 10.85 6.91
CA ALA A 27 7.30 10.96 6.25
C ALA A 27 7.44 11.53 4.82
N ASP A 28 8.38 12.45 4.62
CA ASP A 28 8.68 13.07 3.32
C ASP A 28 9.30 12.08 2.34
N ASP A 29 10.22 11.24 2.80
CA ASP A 29 10.82 10.22 1.94
C ASP A 29 9.81 9.12 1.56
N ALA A 30 8.90 8.75 2.48
CA ALA A 30 7.82 7.80 2.19
C ALA A 30 6.84 8.38 1.17
N ARG A 31 6.58 9.69 1.26
CA ARG A 31 5.80 10.43 0.27
C ARG A 31 6.52 10.44 -1.09
N LEU A 32 7.81 10.74 -1.13
CA LEU A 32 8.58 10.75 -2.39
C LEU A 32 8.57 9.36 -3.04
N LEU A 33 8.80 8.29 -2.27
CA LEU A 33 8.69 6.92 -2.78
C LEU A 33 7.28 6.61 -3.28
N THR A 34 6.24 7.13 -2.62
CA THR A 34 4.85 6.98 -3.08
C THR A 34 4.64 7.63 -4.44
N GLU A 35 5.14 8.86 -4.64
CA GLU A 35 5.09 9.58 -5.91
C GLU A 35 5.83 8.81 -7.02
N VAL A 36 7.04 8.32 -6.75
CA VAL A 36 7.81 7.48 -7.68
C VAL A 36 7.08 6.16 -8.01
N GLY A 37 6.46 5.53 -7.01
CA GLY A 37 5.66 4.32 -7.19
C GLY A 37 4.47 4.54 -8.13
N PHE A 38 3.75 5.65 -7.97
CA PHE A 38 2.66 6.00 -8.87
C PHE A 38 3.13 6.36 -10.28
N LEU A 39 4.29 7.02 -10.42
CA LEU A 39 4.90 7.26 -11.73
C LEU A 39 5.24 5.94 -12.45
N ALA A 40 5.82 4.96 -11.74
CA ALA A 40 6.08 3.64 -12.29
C ALA A 40 4.79 2.93 -12.72
N ALA A 41 3.75 2.96 -11.87
CA ALA A 41 2.45 2.36 -12.19
C ALA A 41 1.79 3.02 -13.41
N GLY A 42 1.84 4.36 -13.50
CA GLY A 42 1.31 5.12 -14.63
C GLY A 42 2.07 4.88 -15.94
N ALA A 43 3.37 4.58 -15.86
CA ALA A 43 4.20 4.17 -17.00
C ALA A 43 3.95 2.72 -17.46
N GLY A 44 3.07 1.97 -16.78
CA GLY A 44 2.83 0.55 -17.03
C GLY A 44 3.93 -0.38 -16.51
N ASP A 45 4.89 0.16 -15.73
CA ASP A 45 5.94 -0.63 -15.10
C ASP A 45 5.46 -1.21 -13.76
N ALA A 46 4.63 -2.23 -13.88
CA ALA A 46 4.06 -2.91 -12.72
C ALA A 46 5.14 -3.50 -11.80
N ALA A 47 6.25 -4.00 -12.35
CA ALA A 47 7.32 -4.62 -11.55
C ALA A 47 8.01 -3.60 -10.62
N ARG A 48 8.36 -2.41 -11.14
CA ARG A 48 8.93 -1.35 -10.31
C ARG A 48 7.91 -0.81 -9.31
N ALA A 49 6.67 -0.59 -9.73
CA ALA A 49 5.61 -0.13 -8.84
C ALA A 49 5.38 -1.12 -7.67
N GLU A 50 5.31 -2.41 -7.96
CA GLU A 50 5.16 -3.45 -6.94
C GLU A 50 6.33 -3.49 -5.97
N THR A 51 7.56 -3.34 -6.47
CA THR A 51 8.75 -3.30 -5.62
C THR A 51 8.66 -2.14 -4.62
N ILE A 52 8.32 -0.95 -5.10
CA ILE A 52 8.22 0.27 -4.29
C ILE A 52 7.10 0.14 -3.27
N PHE A 53 5.89 -0.22 -3.69
CA PHE A 53 4.74 -0.27 -2.79
C PHE A 53 4.80 -1.44 -1.81
N ASN A 54 5.43 -2.57 -2.14
CA ASN A 54 5.72 -3.61 -1.15
C ASN A 54 6.71 -3.14 -0.09
N ALA A 55 7.72 -2.35 -0.46
CA ALA A 55 8.62 -1.74 0.51
C ALA A 55 7.86 -0.75 1.42
N LEU A 56 7.07 0.15 0.85
CA LEU A 56 6.24 1.11 1.60
C LEU A 56 5.25 0.40 2.53
N ARG A 57 4.64 -0.71 2.10
CA ARG A 57 3.74 -1.51 2.95
C ARG A 57 4.42 -2.07 4.19
N ARG A 58 5.70 -2.48 4.08
CA ARG A 58 6.49 -2.93 5.23
C ARG A 58 6.84 -1.79 6.17
N LEU A 59 7.09 -0.60 5.63
CA LEU A 59 7.44 0.61 6.39
C LEU A 59 6.24 1.29 7.05
N ARG A 60 5.04 1.11 6.49
CA ARG A 60 3.79 1.74 6.91
C ARG A 60 2.62 0.74 6.83
N PRO A 61 2.61 -0.30 7.68
CA PRO A 61 1.61 -1.36 7.61
C PRO A 61 0.17 -0.90 7.95
N ALA A 62 0.02 0.26 8.61
CA ALA A 62 -1.28 0.81 9.00
C ALA A 62 -1.90 1.78 7.98
N ALA A 63 -1.18 2.12 6.89
CA ALA A 63 -1.67 3.06 5.89
C ALA A 63 -2.23 2.32 4.66
N ALA A 64 -3.33 2.79 4.06
CA ALA A 64 -3.88 2.17 2.85
C ALA A 64 -3.06 2.48 1.58
N TYR A 65 -2.39 3.64 1.52
CA TYR A 65 -1.77 4.11 0.27
C TYR A 65 -0.80 3.11 -0.39
N PRO A 66 -0.01 2.27 0.32
CA PRO A 66 0.79 1.24 -0.34
C PRO A 66 -0.06 0.16 -1.02
N LEU A 67 -1.17 -0.24 -0.39
CA LEU A 67 -2.11 -1.21 -0.97
C LEU A 67 -2.86 -0.61 -2.15
N ILE A 68 -3.20 0.68 -2.10
CA ILE A 68 -3.78 1.42 -3.22
C ILE A 68 -2.78 1.47 -4.38
N GLY A 69 -1.51 1.77 -4.12
CA GLY A 69 -0.47 1.77 -5.14
C GLY A 69 -0.29 0.41 -5.83
N LEU A 70 -0.25 -0.67 -5.06
CA LEU A 70 -0.24 -2.04 -5.60
C LEU A 70 -1.50 -2.35 -6.44
N THR A 71 -2.66 -1.90 -5.96
CA THR A 71 -3.94 -2.03 -6.69
C THR A 71 -3.85 -1.32 -8.04
N VAL A 72 -3.41 -0.06 -8.07
CA VAL A 72 -3.25 0.71 -9.32
C VAL A 72 -2.27 0.03 -10.27
N ALA A 73 -1.14 -0.48 -9.77
CA ALA A 73 -0.18 -1.23 -10.58
C ALA A 73 -0.80 -2.47 -11.23
N CYS A 74 -1.56 -3.26 -10.45
CA CYS A 74 -2.28 -4.43 -10.97
C CYS A 74 -3.32 -4.03 -12.02
N LEU A 75 -4.12 -2.99 -11.76
CA LEU A 75 -5.17 -2.54 -12.68
C LEU A 75 -4.58 -2.02 -14.00
N ASN A 76 -3.51 -1.22 -13.95
CA ASN A 76 -2.82 -0.73 -15.15
C ASN A 76 -2.16 -1.86 -15.95
N ALA A 77 -1.77 -2.96 -15.29
CA ALA A 77 -1.26 -4.17 -15.95
C ALA A 77 -2.38 -5.11 -16.46
N GLY A 78 -3.66 -4.72 -16.37
CA GLY A 78 -4.79 -5.57 -16.76
C GLY A 78 -5.06 -6.75 -15.81
N ARG A 79 -4.45 -6.76 -14.63
CA ARG A 79 -4.54 -7.82 -13.61
C ARG A 79 -5.60 -7.49 -12.56
N ALA A 80 -6.82 -7.18 -13.00
CA ALA A 80 -7.92 -6.85 -12.09
C ALA A 80 -8.25 -7.95 -11.05
N PRO A 81 -8.22 -9.26 -11.39
CA PRO A 81 -8.42 -10.32 -10.39
C PRO A 81 -7.39 -10.29 -9.26
N ASP A 82 -6.12 -9.99 -9.56
CA ASP A 82 -5.06 -9.90 -8.55
C ASP A 82 -5.28 -8.70 -7.61
N ALA A 83 -5.72 -7.56 -8.16
CA ALA A 83 -6.09 -6.39 -7.38
C ALA A 83 -7.22 -6.69 -6.39
N VAL A 84 -8.24 -7.45 -6.83
CA VAL A 84 -9.33 -7.87 -5.96
C VAL A 84 -8.82 -8.79 -4.85
N ALA A 85 -8.02 -9.80 -5.17
CA ALA A 85 -7.48 -10.74 -4.18
C ALA A 85 -6.59 -10.03 -3.14
N LEU A 86 -5.76 -9.08 -3.57
CA LEU A 86 -4.95 -8.25 -2.69
C LEU A 86 -5.82 -7.52 -1.66
N LEU A 87 -6.87 -6.84 -2.12
CA LEU A 87 -7.73 -6.03 -1.25
C LEU A 87 -8.66 -6.87 -0.37
N GLU A 88 -9.08 -8.06 -0.83
CA GLU A 88 -9.82 -9.02 0.00
C GLU A 88 -8.99 -9.54 1.18
N SER A 89 -7.67 -9.68 0.99
CA SER A 89 -6.75 -10.13 2.04
C SER A 89 -6.30 -9.01 2.98
N ALA A 90 -6.57 -7.74 2.64
CA ALA A 90 -6.11 -6.61 3.41
C ALA A 90 -6.96 -6.38 4.66
N ALA A 91 -6.30 -6.24 5.81
CA ALA A 91 -6.93 -5.87 7.06
C ALA A 91 -6.41 -4.50 7.52
N MET A 92 -7.30 -3.51 7.60
CA MET A 92 -7.00 -2.18 8.15
C MET A 92 -7.77 -2.00 9.46
N ALA A 93 -7.07 -1.53 10.49
CA ALA A 93 -7.68 -1.24 11.79
C ALA A 93 -8.44 0.09 11.79
N ASP A 94 -7.95 1.08 11.03
CA ASP A 94 -8.62 2.36 10.86
C ASP A 94 -9.85 2.21 9.93
N PRO A 95 -11.06 2.61 10.37
CA PRO A 95 -12.26 2.50 9.56
C PRO A 95 -12.24 3.35 8.29
N GLY A 96 -11.56 4.50 8.29
CA GLY A 96 -11.43 5.38 7.13
C GLY A 96 -10.54 4.77 6.05
N GLU A 97 -9.36 4.29 6.45
CA GLU A 97 -8.43 3.54 5.58
C GLU A 97 -9.12 2.28 5.03
N ARG A 98 -9.89 1.57 5.88
CA ARG A 98 -10.68 0.41 5.46
C ARG A 98 -11.73 0.77 4.41
N ALA A 99 -12.52 1.83 4.64
CA ALA A 99 -13.53 2.28 3.69
C ALA A 99 -12.91 2.70 2.36
N LEU A 100 -11.74 3.33 2.38
CA LEU A 100 -10.99 3.68 1.18
C LEU A 100 -10.54 2.43 0.40
N LEU A 101 -10.00 1.41 1.07
CA LEU A 101 -9.65 0.14 0.42
C LEU A 101 -10.87 -0.58 -0.15
N ASP A 102 -12.01 -0.58 0.55
CA ASP A 102 -13.24 -1.21 0.06
C ASP A 102 -13.79 -0.49 -1.18
N ALA A 103 -13.63 0.84 -1.29
CA ALA A 103 -13.97 1.57 -2.50
C ALA A 103 -13.06 1.20 -3.69
N TRP A 104 -11.74 1.10 -3.47
CA TRP A 104 -10.79 0.61 -4.48
C TRP A 104 -11.06 -0.84 -4.88
N ARG A 105 -11.50 -1.69 -3.94
CA ARG A 105 -11.92 -3.07 -4.23
C ARG A 105 -13.17 -3.07 -5.09
N GLY A 106 -14.12 -2.20 -4.79
CA GLY A 106 -15.30 -1.98 -5.62
C GLY A 106 -14.93 -1.63 -7.06
N PHE A 107 -13.95 -0.75 -7.26
CA PHE A 107 -13.44 -0.43 -8.60
C PHE A 107 -12.74 -1.61 -9.28
N ALA A 108 -11.85 -2.31 -8.58
CA ALA A 108 -11.19 -3.51 -9.09
C ALA A 108 -12.19 -4.61 -9.51
N LEU A 109 -13.27 -4.78 -8.74
CA LEU A 109 -14.37 -5.68 -9.06
C LEU A 109 -15.08 -5.29 -10.37
N GLN A 110 -15.25 -4.00 -10.68
CA GLN A 110 -15.83 -3.55 -11.97
C GLN A 110 -14.92 -3.95 -13.13
N LEU A 111 -13.61 -3.69 -13.00
CA LEU A 111 -12.63 -4.02 -14.03
C LEU A 111 -12.43 -5.53 -14.20
N ALA A 112 -12.69 -6.32 -13.16
CA ALA A 112 -12.73 -7.78 -13.22
C ALA A 112 -14.07 -8.34 -13.76
N GLY A 113 -15.04 -7.49 -14.14
CA GLY A 113 -16.36 -7.90 -14.62
C GLY A 113 -17.33 -8.38 -13.54
N ARG A 114 -16.96 -8.30 -12.26
CA ARG A 114 -17.76 -8.72 -11.09
C ARG A 114 -18.72 -7.60 -10.64
N ASN A 115 -19.50 -7.08 -11.58
CA ASN A 115 -20.30 -5.86 -11.42
C ASN A 115 -21.35 -5.92 -10.29
N GLY A 116 -21.97 -7.09 -10.06
CA GLY A 116 -22.95 -7.26 -8.99
C GLY A 116 -22.33 -7.25 -7.59
N GLU A 117 -21.09 -7.69 -7.45
CA GLU A 117 -20.35 -7.62 -6.18
C GLU A 117 -19.81 -6.20 -5.96
N SER A 118 -19.27 -5.59 -7.02
CA SER A 118 -18.84 -4.19 -7.00
C SER A 118 -19.96 -3.27 -6.52
N ARG A 119 -21.13 -3.32 -7.17
CA ARG A 119 -22.25 -2.43 -6.84
C ARG A 119 -22.67 -2.55 -5.38
N ARG A 120 -22.86 -3.78 -4.88
CA ARG A 120 -23.24 -4.00 -3.47
C ARG A 120 -22.21 -3.45 -2.49
N LEU A 121 -20.93 -3.65 -2.77
CA LEU A 121 -19.85 -3.15 -1.91
C LEU A 121 -19.81 -1.61 -1.93
N LEU A 122 -19.81 -1.01 -3.12
CA LEU A 122 -19.77 0.44 -3.29
C LEU A 122 -21.00 1.12 -2.68
N GLU A 123 -22.19 0.53 -2.79
CA GLU A 123 -23.41 1.03 -2.15
C GLU A 123 -23.29 1.05 -0.63
N ALA A 124 -22.70 0.01 -0.03
CA ALA A 124 -22.45 -0.04 1.41
C ALA A 124 -21.43 1.02 1.85
N VAL A 125 -20.33 1.18 1.11
CA VAL A 125 -19.28 2.18 1.41
C VAL A 125 -19.81 3.61 1.23
N ALA A 126 -20.65 3.85 0.23
CA ALA A 126 -21.21 5.17 -0.07
C ALA A 126 -22.12 5.74 1.04
N GLN A 127 -22.64 4.90 1.95
CA GLN A 127 -23.41 5.35 3.11
C GLN A 127 -22.53 5.94 4.23
N GLY A 128 -21.21 5.75 4.16
CA GLY A 128 -20.27 6.28 5.12
C GLY A 128 -19.89 7.74 4.88
N GLN A 129 -18.78 8.15 5.49
CA GLN A 129 -18.18 9.47 5.33
C GLN A 129 -16.71 9.36 4.91
N GLY A 130 -16.11 10.48 4.51
CA GLY A 130 -14.70 10.56 4.12
C GLY A 130 -14.40 10.11 2.69
N ASP A 131 -13.13 9.86 2.43
CA ASP A 131 -12.61 9.65 1.07
C ASP A 131 -13.15 8.36 0.44
N GLY A 132 -13.27 7.28 1.20
CA GLY A 132 -13.84 6.01 0.72
C GLY A 132 -15.28 6.16 0.25
N ALA A 133 -16.14 6.82 1.04
CA ALA A 133 -17.53 7.09 0.67
C ALA A 133 -17.63 8.01 -0.55
N THR A 134 -16.76 9.02 -0.62
CA THR A 134 -16.70 9.96 -1.76
C THR A 134 -16.29 9.24 -3.04
N LEU A 135 -15.25 8.41 -3.00
CA LEU A 135 -14.84 7.58 -4.12
C LEU A 135 -15.95 6.62 -4.54
N ALA A 136 -16.59 5.94 -3.59
CA ALA A 136 -17.67 5.00 -3.88
C ALA A 136 -18.87 5.67 -4.57
N ARG A 137 -19.28 6.87 -4.10
CA ARG A 137 -20.32 7.67 -4.76
C ARG A 137 -19.93 8.04 -6.19
N GLY A 138 -18.69 8.48 -6.41
CA GLY A 138 -18.16 8.78 -7.74
C GLY A 138 -18.22 7.57 -8.68
N LEU A 139 -17.81 6.40 -8.22
CA LEU A 139 -17.83 5.14 -8.99
C LEU A 139 -19.24 4.62 -9.28
N LEU A 140 -20.23 5.04 -8.48
CA LEU A 140 -21.65 4.73 -8.69
C LEU A 140 -22.38 5.79 -9.54
N GLY A 141 -21.75 6.93 -9.83
CA GLY A 141 -22.39 8.07 -10.49
C GLY A 141 -23.38 8.83 -9.60
N LEU A 142 -23.23 8.73 -8.27
CA LEU A 142 -24.05 9.44 -7.28
C LEU A 142 -23.46 10.84 -7.00
N PRO A 143 -24.29 11.83 -6.63
CA PRO A 143 -23.80 13.15 -6.25
C PRO A 143 -22.90 13.08 -5.01
N ALA A 144 -21.98 14.03 -4.88
CA ALA A 144 -21.26 14.20 -3.62
C ALA A 144 -22.24 14.61 -2.51
N GLN A 145 -22.08 14.06 -1.31
CA GLN A 145 -22.78 14.63 -0.15
C GLN A 145 -22.08 15.94 0.22
N ASP A 146 -22.84 17.03 0.19
CA ASP A 146 -22.39 18.33 0.70
C ASP A 146 -22.01 18.18 2.19
N ALA A 147 -20.88 18.78 2.56
CA ALA A 147 -20.28 18.72 3.90
C ALA A 147 -21.10 19.45 4.97
#